data_AF-A0AB35FR03-F1
#
_entry.id   AF-A0AB35FR03-F1
#
_cell.length_a   1.000
_cell.length_b   1.000
_cell.length_c   1.000
_cell.angle_alpha   90.00
_cell.angle_beta   90.00
_cell.angle_gamma   90.00
#
_symmetry.space_group_name_H-M   'P 1'
#
loop_
_entity.id
_entity.type
_entity.pdbx_description
1 polymer ?
#
loop_
_entity_poly.entity_id
_entity_poly.type
_entity_poly.pdbx_seq_one_letter_code
_entity_poly.pdbx_strand_id
1 'polypeptide(L)'
;MAWFNFGKKKEKIESATEVVKEKIETSACLGVFDFFALGKSDQLLILGRLKGNLKLGDRLQVCNPGESFESFGELTVEKLSNGKEDSNFLTDEPLAHIVVAASEVAGRLKKGSVLYTSKIDERQLLSSYTDALYTSFVEMQNGDMSNEDYLRASLEDSVEILRLFLWDCRENRQNGSEEEYQKNLAKIAHLEEVVRDKLLEADEVYVIYSQLTGEPYMFSKTYDRGDDGYLCTDPLIHLSTSRWYHHYKETFDSQPNTQVRRIENTEDKEAIKNFLGSAFYLNGALGIIMNSDDVCIKAQNLVEKPDFSNLPEIQVPVMNPDVVRWLLLLGQLGKPDTEDKQLVDRLYYGFLSKAVPKAKFLIPVRRGENFPEASDKAKEVMLEKGASLDLPVREGKDSRQAISLFTDWKRLRMVFDEEWDGMIEPAGNMIAMFDYIVNGTEYLKAGCYISQDSFKEMEKLSAELNDAPKQ
;
A
#
# COMPACT_ATOMS: atom_id res chain seq x y z
N MET A 1 -16.79 4.30 8.45
CA MET A 1 -17.15 2.92 8.09
C MET A 1 -16.08 1.98 8.62
N ALA A 2 -16.42 1.16 9.62
CA ALA A 2 -15.56 0.08 10.10
C ALA A 2 -15.55 -1.02 9.05
N TRP A 3 -14.41 -1.24 8.41
CA TRP A 3 -14.27 -2.32 7.42
C TRP A 3 -13.79 -3.56 8.16
N PHE A 4 -14.57 -4.63 8.06
CA PHE A 4 -14.37 -5.97 8.62
C PHE A 4 -14.50 -6.12 10.16
N ASN A 5 -15.75 -6.21 10.63
CA ASN A 5 -16.09 -6.75 11.95
C ASN A 5 -16.64 -8.18 11.77
N PHE A 6 -15.85 -9.22 12.06
CA PHE A 6 -16.30 -10.61 12.03
C PHE A 6 -16.98 -10.99 13.34
N GLY A 7 -18.31 -10.81 13.38
CA GLY A 7 -19.16 -11.30 14.47
C GLY A 7 -19.37 -12.82 14.39
N LYS A 8 -18.91 -13.54 15.42
CA LYS A 8 -19.17 -14.97 15.66
C LYS A 8 -20.68 -15.26 15.74
N LYS A 9 -21.20 -16.11 14.85
CA LYS A 9 -22.49 -16.80 15.07
C LYS A 9 -22.24 -18.13 15.78
N LYS A 10 -22.76 -18.25 17.01
CA LYS A 10 -22.91 -19.53 17.71
C LYS A 10 -24.14 -20.23 17.16
N GLU A 11 -23.97 -21.39 16.54
CA GLU A 11 -25.06 -22.34 16.33
C GLU A 11 -25.01 -23.43 17.41
N LYS A 12 -26.19 -23.71 18.00
CA LYS A 12 -26.42 -24.79 18.95
C LYS A 12 -26.46 -26.11 18.19
N ILE A 13 -25.68 -27.09 18.65
CA ILE A 13 -25.78 -28.48 18.21
C ILE A 13 -26.67 -29.23 19.21
N GLU A 14 -27.78 -29.77 18.73
CA GLU A 14 -28.57 -30.79 19.43
C GLU A 14 -27.97 -32.17 19.14
N SER A 15 -27.84 -32.96 20.20
CA SER A 15 -27.26 -34.30 20.22
C SER A 15 -28.27 -35.37 19.77
N ALA A 16 -27.89 -36.22 18.83
CA ALA A 16 -28.48 -37.55 18.67
C ALA A 16 -27.38 -38.55 18.32
N THR A 17 -27.26 -39.58 19.15
CA THR A 17 -26.24 -40.63 19.11
C THR A 17 -26.73 -41.79 18.24
N GLU A 18 -26.02 -42.13 17.17
CA GLU A 18 -26.05 -43.48 16.58
C GLU A 18 -24.64 -43.88 16.16
N VAL A 19 -24.18 -45.02 16.71
CA VAL A 19 -22.85 -45.57 16.48
C VAL A 19 -22.86 -46.40 15.19
N VAL A 20 -22.35 -45.83 14.11
CA VAL A 20 -21.96 -46.57 12.90
C VAL A 20 -20.42 -46.55 12.84
N LYS A 21 -19.80 -47.73 12.70
CA LYS A 21 -18.36 -47.86 12.42
C LYS A 21 -18.09 -47.37 11.00
N GLU A 22 -18.06 -46.06 10.80
CA GLU A 22 -17.57 -45.45 9.56
C GLU A 22 -16.06 -45.58 9.49
N LYS A 23 -15.54 -45.93 8.31
CA LYS A 23 -14.14 -45.67 7.97
C LYS A 23 -13.93 -44.17 8.19
N ILE A 24 -13.16 -43.80 9.21
CA ILE A 24 -12.77 -42.40 9.43
C ILE A 24 -12.04 -41.96 8.15
N GLU A 25 -12.75 -41.24 7.28
CA GLU A 25 -12.13 -40.53 6.15
C GLU A 25 -11.10 -39.58 6.75
N THR A 26 -9.86 -39.71 6.29
CA THR A 26 -8.76 -38.83 6.70
C THR A 26 -9.04 -37.46 6.11
N SER A 27 -9.26 -36.49 6.99
CA SER A 27 -9.42 -35.07 6.69
C SER A 27 -8.46 -34.35 7.61
N ALA A 28 -7.22 -34.15 7.16
CA ALA A 28 -6.17 -33.48 7.92
C ALA A 28 -5.81 -32.16 7.23
N CYS A 29 -5.61 -31.12 8.03
CA CYS A 29 -5.00 -29.86 7.61
C CYS A 29 -4.02 -29.44 8.70
N LEU A 30 -2.74 -29.30 8.35
CA LEU A 30 -1.66 -28.95 9.26
C LEU A 30 -0.90 -27.74 8.73
N GLY A 31 -0.85 -26.67 9.53
CA GLY A 31 0.02 -25.52 9.27
C GLY A 31 1.41 -25.75 9.87
N VAL A 32 2.46 -25.54 9.09
CA VAL A 32 3.86 -25.78 9.49
C VAL A 32 4.38 -24.61 10.32
N PHE A 33 4.70 -24.90 11.58
CA PHE A 33 5.29 -23.94 12.52
C PHE A 33 6.81 -23.85 12.37
N ASP A 34 7.44 -25.02 12.24
CA ASP A 34 8.89 -25.15 12.10
C ASP A 34 9.24 -26.53 11.53
N PHE A 35 10.48 -26.68 11.07
CA PHE A 35 10.96 -27.96 10.55
C PHE A 35 12.48 -28.09 10.64
N PHE A 36 12.95 -29.33 10.84
CA PHE A 36 14.36 -29.62 11.09
C PHE A 36 14.81 -30.87 10.31
N ALA A 37 15.99 -30.80 9.72
CA ALA A 37 16.66 -31.99 9.19
C ALA A 37 17.11 -32.89 10.35
N LEU A 38 16.74 -34.17 10.31
CA LEU A 38 17.11 -35.14 11.34
C LEU A 38 18.53 -35.69 11.12
N GLY A 39 19.55 -34.88 11.42
CA GLY A 39 20.95 -35.30 11.41
C GLY A 39 21.45 -35.80 10.04
N LYS A 40 22.11 -36.98 9.99
CA LYS A 40 22.57 -37.62 8.74
C LYS A 40 21.49 -38.43 8.01
N SER A 41 20.26 -38.43 8.51
CA SER A 41 19.16 -39.14 7.84
C SER A 41 18.53 -38.25 6.78
N ASP A 42 18.13 -38.84 5.65
CA ASP A 42 17.36 -38.17 4.59
C ASP A 42 15.90 -37.97 5.04
N GLN A 43 15.70 -37.40 6.24
CA GLN A 43 14.39 -37.21 6.85
C GLN A 43 14.26 -35.79 7.42
N LEU A 44 13.04 -35.27 7.37
CA LEU A 44 12.66 -33.98 7.91
C LEU A 44 11.59 -34.18 9.00
N LEU A 45 11.82 -33.56 10.16
CA LEU A 45 10.82 -33.38 11.20
C LEU A 45 10.06 -32.08 10.95
N ILE A 46 8.73 -32.15 10.87
CA ILE A 46 7.82 -31.03 10.70
C ILE A 46 7.01 -30.87 11.98
N LEU A 47 6.94 -29.65 12.50
CA LEU A 47 6.11 -29.26 13.63
C LEU A 47 4.91 -28.46 13.11
N GLY A 48 3.72 -28.73 13.62
CA GLY A 48 2.54 -27.96 13.23
C GLY A 48 1.30 -28.28 14.05
N ARG A 49 0.26 -27.45 13.94
CA ARG A 49 -1.05 -27.76 14.52
C ARG A 49 -1.89 -28.53 13.52
N LEU A 50 -2.31 -29.72 13.92
CA LEU A 50 -3.19 -30.58 13.15
C LEU A 50 -4.64 -30.24 13.45
N LYS A 51 -5.43 -29.99 12.41
CA LYS A 51 -6.90 -29.99 12.46
C LYS A 51 -7.42 -31.21 11.71
N GLY A 52 -8.31 -31.96 12.35
CA GLY A 52 -8.87 -33.20 11.85
C GLY A 52 -7.97 -34.42 12.11
N ASN A 53 -8.04 -35.43 11.24
CA ASN A 53 -7.55 -36.79 11.53
C ASN A 53 -6.42 -37.21 10.58
N LEU A 54 -5.28 -37.65 11.13
CA LEU A 54 -4.08 -38.07 10.38
C LEU A 54 -3.59 -39.46 10.83
N LYS A 55 -3.23 -40.32 9.88
CA LYS A 55 -2.69 -41.67 10.11
C LYS A 55 -1.28 -41.82 9.56
N LEU A 56 -0.53 -42.74 10.15
CA LEU A 56 0.77 -43.15 9.63
C LEU A 56 0.63 -43.69 8.20
N GLY A 57 1.50 -43.23 7.29
CA GLY A 57 1.46 -43.60 5.87
C GLY A 57 0.50 -42.77 5.01
N ASP A 58 -0.25 -41.82 5.60
CA ASP A 58 -1.07 -40.89 4.82
C ASP A 58 -0.18 -40.03 3.90
N ARG A 59 -0.75 -39.69 2.73
CA ARG A 59 -0.15 -38.75 1.78
C ARG A 59 -0.80 -37.40 1.94
N LEU A 60 0.04 -36.38 2.12
CA LEU A 60 -0.37 -35.00 2.32
C LEU A 60 0.07 -34.17 1.12
N GLN A 61 -0.89 -33.50 0.51
CA GLN A 61 -0.64 -32.43 -0.44
C GLN A 61 0.02 -31.25 0.29
N VAL A 62 0.87 -30.51 -0.42
CA VAL A 62 1.64 -29.39 0.16
C VAL A 62 1.42 -28.15 -0.68
N CYS A 63 0.98 -27.06 -0.04
CA CYS A 63 0.90 -25.75 -0.68
C CYS A 63 1.55 -24.68 0.20
N ASN A 64 1.86 -23.53 -0.43
CA ASN A 64 2.37 -22.33 0.22
C ASN A 64 1.31 -21.24 0.05
N PRO A 65 0.36 -21.08 0.99
CA PRO A 65 -0.75 -20.16 0.81
C PRO A 65 -0.34 -18.71 0.59
N GLY A 66 0.83 -18.25 1.04
CA GLY A 66 1.38 -16.94 0.69
C GLY A 66 1.78 -16.76 -0.79
N GLU A 67 1.73 -17.82 -1.60
CA GLU A 67 2.00 -17.80 -3.05
C GLU A 67 0.78 -18.29 -3.82
N SER A 68 0.33 -19.51 -3.52
CA SER A 68 -0.80 -20.17 -4.17
C SER A 68 -1.39 -21.26 -3.26
N PHE A 69 -2.70 -21.48 -3.38
CA PHE A 69 -3.37 -22.64 -2.76
C PHE A 69 -3.18 -23.93 -3.55
N GLU A 70 -2.61 -23.86 -4.76
CA GLU A 70 -2.30 -25.04 -5.56
C GLU A 70 -1.19 -25.86 -4.91
N SER A 71 -1.40 -27.18 -4.87
CA SER A 71 -0.40 -28.11 -4.38
C SER A 71 0.79 -28.17 -5.33
N PHE A 72 1.99 -28.11 -4.78
CA PHE A 72 3.24 -28.30 -5.53
C PHE A 72 3.88 -29.68 -5.32
N GLY A 73 3.20 -30.57 -4.58
CA GLY A 73 3.69 -31.93 -4.36
C GLY A 73 2.98 -32.65 -3.22
N GLU A 74 3.44 -33.88 -2.95
CA GLU A 74 2.93 -34.70 -1.85
C GLU A 74 4.07 -35.20 -0.97
N LEU A 75 3.80 -35.31 0.32
CA LEU A 75 4.69 -35.91 1.31
C LEU A 75 3.98 -37.10 1.97
N THR A 76 4.73 -38.18 2.22
CA THR A 76 4.21 -39.36 2.91
C THR A 76 4.66 -39.34 4.37
N VAL A 77 3.70 -39.51 5.28
CA VAL A 77 3.94 -39.54 6.72
C VAL A 77 4.66 -40.83 7.11
N GLU A 78 5.91 -40.73 7.56
CA GLU A 78 6.74 -41.87 7.99
C GLU A 78 6.72 -42.10 9.50
N LYS A 79 6.48 -41.05 10.30
CA LYS A 79 6.24 -41.13 11.75
C LYS A 79 5.29 -40.02 12.20
N LEU A 80 4.54 -40.29 13.27
CA LEU A 80 3.65 -39.35 13.95
C LEU A 80 3.90 -39.38 15.46
N SER A 81 3.89 -38.20 16.09
CA SER A 81 3.91 -38.04 17.55
C SER A 81 3.17 -36.76 17.96
N ASN A 82 2.65 -36.72 19.19
CA ASN A 82 2.11 -35.51 19.84
C ASN A 82 3.18 -34.80 20.71
N GLY A 83 4.45 -35.12 20.50
CA GLY A 83 5.59 -34.60 21.27
C GLY A 83 5.84 -35.27 22.62
N LYS A 84 4.97 -36.18 23.05
CA LYS A 84 5.19 -37.01 24.24
C LYS A 84 5.43 -38.47 23.87
N GLU A 85 4.60 -39.00 22.98
CA GLU A 85 4.65 -40.39 22.55
C GLU A 85 4.46 -40.53 21.04
N ASP A 86 5.05 -41.56 20.48
CA ASP A 86 4.81 -41.95 19.10
C ASP A 86 3.40 -42.55 18.98
N SER A 87 2.70 -42.21 17.92
CA SER A 87 1.35 -42.71 17.64
C SER A 87 1.23 -43.12 16.18
N ASN A 88 0.27 -44.01 15.88
CA ASN A 88 -0.12 -44.33 14.51
C ASN A 88 -1.28 -43.45 14.01
N PHE A 89 -1.86 -42.63 14.90
CA PHE A 89 -3.03 -41.81 14.63
C PHE A 89 -3.05 -40.56 15.52
N LEU A 90 -3.34 -39.39 14.93
CA LEU A 90 -3.53 -38.12 15.64
C LEU A 90 -4.86 -37.48 15.22
N THR A 91 -5.52 -36.81 16.16
CA THR A 91 -6.76 -36.05 15.95
C THR A 91 -6.66 -34.71 16.63
N ASP A 92 -6.89 -33.62 15.89
CA ASP A 92 -6.96 -32.24 16.42
C ASP A 92 -5.82 -31.89 17.39
N GLU A 93 -4.59 -32.21 17.00
CA GLU A 93 -3.42 -32.07 17.87
C GLU A 93 -2.83 -30.65 17.80
N PRO A 94 -2.73 -29.91 18.92
CA PRO A 94 -2.17 -28.56 18.95
C PRO A 94 -0.69 -28.49 18.57
N LEU A 95 0.05 -29.58 18.79
CA LEU A 95 1.46 -29.74 18.39
C LEU A 95 1.68 -31.17 17.90
N ALA A 96 1.55 -31.35 16.59
CA ALA A 96 1.89 -32.60 15.90
C ALA A 96 3.33 -32.56 15.41
N HIS A 97 4.01 -33.69 15.58
CA HIS A 97 5.33 -33.98 15.03
C HIS A 97 5.16 -34.99 13.90
N ILE A 98 5.54 -34.58 12.69
CA ILE A 98 5.45 -35.43 11.49
C ILE A 98 6.86 -35.63 10.95
N VAL A 99 7.26 -36.88 10.73
CA VAL A 99 8.50 -37.18 10.00
C VAL A 99 8.16 -37.58 8.58
N VAL A 100 8.85 -36.97 7.62
CA VAL A 100 8.76 -37.27 6.18
C VAL A 100 10.16 -37.50 5.61
N ALA A 101 10.26 -38.19 4.48
CA ALA A 101 11.51 -38.25 3.72
C ALA A 101 11.92 -36.88 3.17
N ALA A 102 13.21 -36.60 3.16
CA ALA A 102 13.78 -35.47 2.45
C ALA A 102 13.50 -35.63 0.95
N SER A 103 13.05 -34.55 0.31
CA SER A 103 12.67 -34.52 -1.10
C SER A 103 12.70 -33.08 -1.60
N GLU A 104 12.59 -32.88 -2.92
CA GLU A 104 12.45 -31.55 -3.50
C GLU A 104 11.21 -30.81 -2.96
N VAL A 105 10.10 -31.54 -2.74
CA VAL A 105 8.88 -31.00 -2.12
C VAL A 105 9.16 -30.53 -0.69
N ALA A 106 9.83 -31.35 0.12
CA ALA A 106 10.20 -31.00 1.49
C ALA A 106 11.18 -29.81 1.53
N GLY A 107 12.08 -29.69 0.54
CA GLY A 107 13.02 -28.58 0.42
C GLY A 107 12.38 -27.23 0.11
N ARG A 108 11.12 -27.23 -0.37
CA ARG A 108 10.31 -26.02 -0.64
C ARG A 108 9.41 -25.61 0.53
N LEU A 109 9.43 -26.35 1.64
CA LEU A 109 8.70 -25.99 2.84
C LEU A 109 9.23 -24.70 3.45
N LYS A 110 8.32 -23.95 4.05
CA LYS A 110 8.60 -22.77 4.87
C LYS A 110 7.62 -22.73 6.04
N LYS A 111 7.92 -21.89 7.02
CA LYS A 111 6.97 -21.58 8.09
C LYS A 111 5.74 -20.95 7.45
N GLY A 112 4.55 -21.47 7.77
CA GLY A 112 3.30 -21.14 7.08
C GLY A 112 2.91 -22.07 5.93
N SER A 113 3.78 -22.97 5.44
CA SER A 113 3.34 -24.03 4.50
C SER A 113 2.19 -24.84 5.11
N VAL A 114 1.28 -25.34 4.28
CA VAL A 114 0.14 -26.15 4.74
C VAL A 114 0.18 -27.53 4.11
N LEU A 115 0.13 -28.56 4.96
CA LEU A 115 0.02 -29.95 4.58
C LEU A 115 -1.41 -30.43 4.79
N TYR A 116 -2.02 -31.05 3.79
CA TYR A 116 -3.43 -31.41 3.87
C TYR A 116 -3.78 -32.65 3.05
N THR A 117 -4.84 -33.35 3.46
CA THR A 117 -5.43 -34.44 2.68
C THR A 117 -6.39 -33.89 1.62
N SER A 118 -6.76 -34.69 0.63
CA SER A 118 -7.80 -34.29 -0.34
C SER A 118 -9.10 -33.81 0.35
N LYS A 119 -9.80 -32.83 -0.26
CA LYS A 119 -11.10 -32.26 0.18
C LYS A 119 -11.04 -31.23 1.33
N ILE A 120 -9.95 -30.46 1.47
CA ILE A 120 -9.91 -29.29 2.36
C ILE A 120 -10.27 -28.02 1.57
N ASP A 121 -11.12 -27.16 2.14
CA ASP A 121 -11.49 -25.89 1.51
C ASP A 121 -10.44 -24.77 1.75
N GLU A 122 -10.46 -23.74 0.90
CA GLU A 122 -9.51 -22.63 0.98
C GLU A 122 -9.57 -21.86 2.31
N ARG A 123 -10.73 -21.78 2.96
CA ARG A 123 -10.86 -21.07 4.25
C ARG A 123 -10.11 -21.81 5.34
N GLN A 124 -10.17 -23.13 5.32
CA GLN A 124 -9.42 -23.97 6.25
C GLN A 124 -7.91 -23.93 5.97
N LEU A 125 -7.49 -23.92 4.70
CA LEU A 125 -6.07 -23.71 4.33
C LEU A 125 -5.57 -22.36 4.84
N LEU A 126 -6.31 -21.29 4.57
CA LEU A 126 -5.97 -19.93 5.02
C LEU A 126 -5.92 -19.85 6.55
N SER A 127 -6.89 -20.47 7.24
CA SER A 127 -6.89 -20.51 8.71
C SER A 127 -5.68 -21.22 9.28
N SER A 128 -5.25 -22.34 8.70
CA SER A 128 -4.05 -23.06 9.16
C SER A 128 -2.75 -22.32 8.82
N TYR A 129 -2.71 -21.64 7.67
CA TYR A 129 -1.61 -20.76 7.28
C TYR A 129 -1.43 -19.58 8.25
N THR A 130 -2.49 -18.82 8.51
CA THR A 130 -2.46 -17.68 9.43
C THR A 130 -2.09 -18.10 10.86
N ASP A 131 -2.64 -19.23 11.33
CA ASP A 131 -2.31 -19.79 12.64
C ASP A 131 -0.83 -20.21 12.72
N ALA A 132 -0.31 -20.82 11.64
CA ALA A 132 1.10 -21.18 11.57
C ALA A 132 2.03 -19.97 11.59
N LEU A 133 1.76 -18.94 10.79
CA LEU A 133 2.55 -17.71 10.82
C LEU A 133 2.50 -17.01 12.17
N TYR A 134 1.33 -16.96 12.81
CA TYR A 134 1.17 -16.39 14.15
C TYR A 134 2.01 -17.15 15.18
N THR A 135 1.88 -18.48 15.24
CA THR A 135 2.66 -19.29 16.19
C THR A 135 4.16 -19.19 15.92
N SER A 136 4.59 -19.25 14.65
CA SER A 136 6.01 -19.17 14.29
C SER A 136 6.65 -17.82 14.59
N PHE A 137 6.03 -16.74 14.09
CA PHE A 137 6.68 -15.42 14.05
C PHE A 137 6.26 -14.52 15.21
N VAL A 138 5.07 -14.71 15.78
CA VAL A 138 4.59 -13.92 16.92
C VAL A 138 4.85 -14.65 18.23
N GLU A 139 4.39 -15.89 18.40
CA GLU A 139 4.52 -16.60 19.69
C GLU A 139 5.95 -17.11 19.95
N MET A 140 6.57 -17.78 18.96
CA MET A 140 7.87 -18.41 19.14
C MET A 140 9.04 -17.43 18.92
N GLN A 141 9.00 -16.64 17.85
CA GLN A 141 10.07 -15.71 17.49
C GLN A 141 9.84 -14.28 17.99
N ASN A 142 8.64 -13.94 18.45
CA ASN A 142 8.34 -12.62 19.01
C ASN A 142 8.74 -11.45 18.08
N GLY A 143 8.46 -11.59 16.78
CA GLY A 143 8.75 -10.61 15.74
C GLY A 143 10.20 -10.60 15.22
N ASP A 144 11.07 -11.49 15.72
CA ASP A 144 12.47 -11.58 15.31
C ASP A 144 12.64 -12.52 14.10
N MET A 145 12.55 -11.97 12.89
CA MET A 145 12.65 -12.74 11.66
C MET A 145 14.12 -13.05 11.32
N SER A 146 14.46 -14.34 11.26
CA SER A 146 15.81 -14.76 10.88
C SER A 146 16.10 -14.50 9.39
N ASN A 147 17.39 -14.45 9.01
CA ASN A 147 17.79 -14.33 7.59
C ASN A 147 17.26 -15.49 6.72
N GLU A 148 17.19 -16.71 7.26
CA GLU A 148 16.67 -17.87 6.53
C GLU A 148 15.16 -17.72 6.29
N ASP A 149 14.42 -17.27 7.30
CA ASP A 149 12.99 -16.99 7.17
C ASP A 149 12.74 -15.83 6.20
N TYR A 150 13.52 -14.75 6.29
CA TYR A 150 13.49 -13.63 5.34
C TYR A 150 13.67 -14.11 3.91
N LEU A 151 14.63 -14.98 3.62
CA LEU A 151 14.88 -15.48 2.26
C LEU A 151 13.73 -16.35 1.74
N ARG A 152 13.06 -17.13 2.60
CA ARG A 152 11.95 -18.02 2.21
C ARG A 152 10.58 -17.33 2.14
N ALA A 153 10.38 -16.24 2.88
CA ALA A 153 9.11 -15.51 2.92
C ALA A 153 8.79 -14.87 1.56
N SER A 154 7.55 -15.03 1.10
CA SER A 154 6.99 -14.23 0.02
C SER A 154 6.57 -12.85 0.54
N LEU A 155 6.28 -11.91 -0.36
CA LEU A 155 5.71 -10.62 0.04
C LEU A 155 4.41 -10.79 0.85
N GLU A 156 3.56 -11.75 0.50
CA GLU A 156 2.32 -12.02 1.22
C GLU A 156 2.58 -12.55 2.63
N ASP A 157 3.55 -13.46 2.80
CA ASP A 157 3.95 -13.95 4.12
C ASP A 157 4.42 -12.76 4.98
N SER A 158 5.28 -11.90 4.45
CA SER A 158 5.81 -10.74 5.16
C SER A 158 4.71 -9.76 5.59
N VAL A 159 3.74 -9.48 4.71
CA VAL A 159 2.60 -8.61 5.03
C VAL A 159 1.71 -9.24 6.10
N GLU A 160 1.42 -10.53 6.02
CA GLU A 160 0.60 -11.25 7.00
C GLU A 160 1.29 -11.34 8.37
N ILE A 161 2.61 -11.58 8.40
CA ILE A 161 3.42 -11.58 9.63
C ILE A 161 3.37 -10.20 10.30
N LEU A 162 3.58 -9.12 9.54
CA LEU A 162 3.47 -7.76 10.07
C LEU A 162 2.05 -7.48 10.61
N ARG A 163 1.01 -7.87 9.87
CA ARG A 163 -0.40 -7.73 10.30
C ARG A 163 -0.65 -8.42 11.63
N LEU A 164 -0.20 -9.67 11.75
CA LEU A 164 -0.37 -10.49 12.96
C LEU A 164 0.38 -9.91 14.15
N PHE A 165 1.62 -9.45 13.94
CA PHE A 165 2.41 -8.81 15.00
C PHE A 165 1.79 -7.48 15.47
N LEU A 166 1.29 -6.66 14.53
CA LEU A 166 0.55 -5.43 14.85
C LEU A 166 -0.76 -5.71 15.59
N TRP A 167 -1.45 -6.81 15.25
CA TRP A 167 -2.64 -7.24 15.97
C TRP A 167 -2.31 -7.66 17.41
N ASP A 168 -1.29 -8.49 17.61
CA ASP A 168 -0.85 -8.91 18.96
C ASP A 168 -0.43 -7.72 19.83
N CYS A 169 0.34 -6.78 19.26
CA CYS A 169 0.73 -5.55 19.94
C CYS A 169 -0.50 -4.73 20.39
N ARG A 170 -1.57 -4.69 19.60
CA ARG A 170 -2.81 -3.97 19.94
C ARG A 170 -3.57 -4.65 21.07
N GLU A 171 -3.71 -5.98 21.03
CA GLU A 171 -4.38 -6.75 22.08
C GLU A 171 -3.64 -6.67 23.42
N ASN A 172 -2.31 -6.72 23.39
CA ASN A 172 -1.48 -6.70 24.60
C ASN A 172 -1.21 -5.28 25.13
N ARG A 173 -1.59 -4.22 24.39
CA ARG A 173 -1.29 -2.81 24.72
C ARG A 173 -1.82 -2.36 26.08
N GLN A 174 -2.95 -2.90 26.54
CA GLN A 174 -3.55 -2.51 27.82
C GLN A 174 -2.77 -3.03 29.04
N ASN A 175 -1.95 -4.06 28.86
CA ASN A 175 -1.25 -4.76 29.93
C ASN A 175 0.28 -4.59 29.87
N GLY A 176 0.81 -4.00 28.80
CA GLY A 176 2.25 -3.87 28.55
C GLY A 176 2.89 -2.67 29.24
N SER A 177 4.18 -2.80 29.53
CA SER A 177 5.05 -1.70 29.98
C SER A 177 5.49 -0.80 28.81
N GLU A 178 5.90 0.43 29.11
CA GLU A 178 6.48 1.33 28.10
C GLU A 178 7.75 0.74 27.46
N GLU A 179 8.56 -0.02 28.21
CA GLU A 179 9.75 -0.67 27.68
C GLU A 179 9.42 -1.75 26.63
N GLU A 180 8.36 -2.54 26.87
CA GLU A 180 7.86 -3.51 25.90
C GLU A 180 7.30 -2.82 24.66
N TYR A 181 6.61 -1.69 24.84
CA TYR A 181 6.14 -0.87 23.72
C TYR A 181 7.31 -0.40 22.83
N GLN A 182 8.38 0.13 23.43
CA GLN A 182 9.57 0.56 22.66
C GLN A 182 10.26 -0.62 21.95
N LYS A 183 10.38 -1.78 22.60
CA LYS A 183 10.91 -3.00 21.95
C LYS A 183 10.05 -3.43 20.77
N ASN A 184 8.73 -3.34 20.90
CA ASN A 184 7.81 -3.68 19.81
C ASN A 184 7.90 -2.69 18.65
N LEU A 185 8.13 -1.40 18.89
CA LEU A 185 8.36 -0.43 17.82
C LEU A 185 9.59 -0.78 16.96
N ALA A 186 10.69 -1.22 17.57
CA ALA A 186 11.88 -1.64 16.83
C ALA A 186 11.61 -2.88 15.95
N LYS A 187 10.84 -3.84 16.47
CA LYS A 187 10.44 -5.04 15.72
C LYS A 187 9.48 -4.71 14.58
N ILE A 188 8.52 -3.83 14.81
CA ILE A 188 7.62 -3.33 13.77
C ILE A 188 8.43 -2.68 12.66
N ALA A 189 9.38 -1.81 13.00
CA ALA A 189 10.24 -1.17 12.00
C ALA A 189 11.02 -2.21 11.18
N HIS A 190 11.58 -3.23 11.82
CA HIS A 190 12.26 -4.31 11.10
C HIS A 190 11.31 -5.10 10.17
N LEU A 191 10.11 -5.46 10.63
CA LEU A 191 9.12 -6.14 9.80
C LEU A 191 8.62 -5.25 8.64
N GLU A 192 8.50 -3.94 8.84
CA GLU A 192 8.21 -2.98 7.77
C GLU A 192 9.34 -2.93 6.73
N GLU A 193 10.62 -3.00 7.15
CA GLU A 193 11.76 -3.12 6.24
C GLU A 193 11.71 -4.41 5.43
N VAL A 194 11.35 -5.54 6.05
CA VAL A 194 11.15 -6.80 5.33
C VAL A 194 10.05 -6.66 4.27
N VAL A 195 8.90 -6.07 4.63
CA VAL A 195 7.82 -5.82 3.67
C VAL A 195 8.26 -4.89 2.56
N ARG A 196 9.01 -3.81 2.87
CA ARG A 196 9.59 -2.91 1.86
C ARG A 196 10.44 -3.69 0.88
N ASP A 197 11.42 -4.44 1.36
CA ASP A 197 12.39 -5.13 0.49
C ASP A 197 11.66 -6.12 -0.43
N LYS A 198 10.74 -6.90 0.12
CA LYS A 198 9.91 -7.84 -0.65
C LYS A 198 8.98 -7.15 -1.64
N LEU A 199 8.47 -5.96 -1.29
CA LEU A 199 7.60 -5.16 -2.14
C LEU A 199 8.36 -4.61 -3.35
N LEU A 200 9.57 -4.09 -3.13
CA LEU A 200 10.39 -3.53 -4.20
C LEU A 200 10.93 -4.61 -5.15
N GLU A 201 11.15 -5.83 -4.64
CA GLU A 201 11.58 -6.99 -5.44
C GLU A 201 10.43 -7.76 -6.13
N ALA A 202 9.18 -7.51 -5.74
CA ALA A 202 8.03 -8.21 -6.29
C ALA A 202 7.94 -8.06 -7.81
N ASP A 203 7.44 -9.09 -8.50
CA ASP A 203 7.26 -9.05 -9.95
C ASP A 203 6.07 -8.16 -10.36
N GLU A 204 5.05 -8.10 -9.51
CA GLU A 204 3.88 -7.27 -9.74
C GLU A 204 3.16 -6.91 -8.44
N VAL A 205 2.47 -5.77 -8.46
CA VAL A 205 1.49 -5.37 -7.44
C VAL A 205 0.24 -4.78 -8.07
N TYR A 206 -0.88 -4.85 -7.35
CA TYR A 206 -2.17 -4.33 -7.79
C TYR A 206 -2.50 -3.08 -7.01
N VAL A 207 -2.85 -2.00 -7.71
CA VAL A 207 -3.08 -0.67 -7.14
C VAL A 207 -4.48 -0.19 -7.51
N ILE A 208 -5.20 0.37 -6.55
CA ILE A 208 -6.48 1.03 -6.81
C ILE A 208 -6.24 2.43 -7.35
N TYR A 209 -6.77 2.72 -8.53
CA TYR A 209 -6.75 4.04 -9.18
C TYR A 209 -8.13 4.68 -9.15
N SER A 210 -8.19 6.00 -9.05
CA SER A 210 -9.42 6.76 -9.29
C SER A 210 -9.64 6.92 -10.79
N GLN A 211 -10.83 6.56 -11.28
CA GLN A 211 -11.21 6.85 -12.67
C GLN A 211 -11.46 8.34 -12.90
N LEU A 212 -11.77 9.10 -11.84
CA LEU A 212 -12.04 10.53 -11.94
C LEU A 212 -10.76 11.34 -12.14
N THR A 213 -9.68 10.95 -11.44
CA THR A 213 -8.42 11.71 -11.44
C THR A 213 -7.31 11.05 -12.26
N GLY A 214 -7.46 9.77 -12.63
CA GLY A 214 -6.45 9.03 -13.39
C GLY A 214 -5.21 8.62 -12.58
N GLU A 215 -5.17 8.96 -11.30
CA GLU A 215 -4.05 8.72 -10.38
C GLU A 215 -4.43 7.65 -9.33
N PRO A 216 -3.45 7.08 -8.59
CA PRO A 216 -3.72 6.19 -7.47
C PRO A 216 -4.72 6.80 -6.49
N TYR A 217 -5.72 6.01 -6.10
CA TYR A 217 -6.78 6.46 -5.21
C TYR A 217 -6.22 6.69 -3.80
N MET A 218 -6.43 7.89 -3.25
CA MET A 218 -6.03 8.21 -1.89
C MET A 218 -7.14 7.92 -0.87
N PHE A 219 -6.81 7.07 0.10
CA PHE A 219 -7.64 6.74 1.24
C PHE A 219 -7.30 7.66 2.40
N SER A 220 -8.27 8.48 2.82
CA SER A 220 -8.19 9.35 4.00
C SER A 220 -9.51 9.25 4.76
N LYS A 221 -9.44 9.16 6.09
CA LYS A 221 -10.62 9.20 6.97
C LYS A 221 -10.63 10.54 7.71
N THR A 222 -11.80 11.18 7.81
CA THR A 222 -11.99 12.39 8.61
C THR A 222 -12.77 12.03 9.86
N TYR A 223 -12.26 12.48 11.01
CA TYR A 223 -12.85 12.26 12.33
C TYR A 223 -13.23 13.60 12.95
N ASP A 224 -14.43 13.67 13.50
CA ASP A 224 -14.86 14.75 14.38
C ASP A 224 -14.31 14.47 15.79
N ARG A 225 -13.55 15.42 16.34
CA ARG A 225 -13.02 15.35 17.71
C ARG A 225 -13.73 16.32 18.66
N GLY A 226 -14.88 16.87 18.27
CA GLY A 226 -15.63 17.84 19.06
C GLY A 226 -14.88 19.16 19.16
N ASP A 227 -14.61 19.61 20.39
CA ASP A 227 -13.96 20.90 20.67
C ASP A 227 -12.51 20.98 20.13
N ASP A 228 -11.86 19.83 19.91
CA ASP A 228 -10.52 19.72 19.30
C ASP A 228 -10.55 19.86 17.76
N GLY A 229 -11.72 20.07 17.16
CA GLY A 229 -11.92 20.22 15.72
C GLY A 229 -11.90 18.90 14.95
N TYR A 230 -11.46 18.96 13.69
CA TYR A 230 -11.45 17.81 12.77
C TYR A 230 -10.05 17.29 12.53
N LEU A 231 -9.91 15.96 12.47
CA LEU A 231 -8.67 15.28 12.11
C LEU A 231 -8.85 14.51 10.81
N CYS A 232 -8.00 14.76 9.83
CA CYS A 232 -7.86 13.90 8.66
C CYS A 232 -6.67 12.96 8.88
N THR A 233 -6.84 11.67 8.59
CA THR A 233 -5.70 10.74 8.57
C THR A 233 -4.76 11.07 7.43
N ASP A 234 -3.52 10.59 7.54
CA ASP A 234 -2.58 10.58 6.44
C ASP A 234 -3.23 9.93 5.20
N PRO A 235 -3.22 10.58 4.02
CA PRO A 235 -3.75 9.98 2.80
C PRO A 235 -2.81 8.90 2.26
N LEU A 236 -3.30 7.68 2.18
CA LEU A 236 -2.53 6.51 1.76
C LEU A 236 -3.05 5.95 0.43
N ILE A 237 -2.21 5.28 -0.34
CA ILE A 237 -2.64 4.51 -1.53
C ILE A 237 -2.76 3.02 -1.17
N HIS A 238 -3.66 2.29 -1.83
CA HIS A 238 -3.85 0.87 -1.55
C HIS A 238 -3.13 -0.01 -2.57
N LEU A 239 -2.20 -0.82 -2.08
CA LEU A 239 -1.52 -1.88 -2.82
C LEU A 239 -2.00 -3.25 -2.33
N SER A 240 -2.11 -4.20 -3.25
CA SER A 240 -2.41 -5.60 -2.97
C SER A 240 -1.38 -6.50 -3.61
N THR A 241 -0.99 -7.56 -2.91
CA THR A 241 -0.24 -8.66 -3.51
C THR A 241 -1.10 -9.36 -4.56
N SER A 242 -0.48 -10.11 -5.48
CA SER A 242 -1.21 -10.86 -6.50
C SER A 242 -2.22 -11.83 -5.88
N ARG A 243 -1.82 -12.59 -4.85
CA ARG A 243 -2.71 -13.50 -4.14
C ARG A 243 -3.91 -12.79 -3.50
N TRP A 244 -3.66 -11.68 -2.79
CA TRP A 244 -4.72 -10.94 -2.11
C TRP A 244 -5.73 -10.35 -3.10
N TYR A 245 -5.23 -9.72 -4.17
CA TYR A 245 -6.10 -9.15 -5.20
C TYR A 245 -6.99 -10.22 -5.84
N HIS A 246 -6.42 -11.36 -6.27
CA HIS A 246 -7.20 -12.41 -6.92
C HIS A 246 -8.26 -13.01 -6.00
N HIS A 247 -7.96 -13.19 -4.71
CA HIS A 247 -8.93 -13.69 -3.75
C HIS A 247 -10.10 -12.72 -3.52
N TYR A 248 -9.85 -11.40 -3.55
CA TYR A 248 -10.88 -10.37 -3.33
C TYR A 248 -11.23 -9.58 -4.59
N LYS A 249 -10.99 -10.16 -5.78
CA LYS A 249 -11.08 -9.46 -7.06
C LYS A 249 -12.45 -8.81 -7.28
N GLU A 250 -13.53 -9.56 -7.02
CA GLU A 250 -14.90 -9.05 -7.16
C GLU A 250 -15.17 -7.85 -6.26
N THR A 251 -14.65 -7.87 -5.03
CA THR A 251 -14.80 -6.77 -4.07
C THR A 251 -14.04 -5.52 -4.53
N PHE A 252 -12.83 -5.69 -5.06
CA PHE A 252 -12.06 -4.55 -5.56
C PHE A 252 -12.63 -3.99 -6.86
N ASP A 253 -12.93 -4.84 -7.83
CA ASP A 253 -13.37 -4.43 -9.16
C ASP A 253 -14.80 -3.86 -9.17
N SER A 254 -15.61 -4.14 -8.14
CA SER A 254 -16.96 -3.59 -7.99
C SER A 254 -17.02 -2.20 -7.37
N GLN A 255 -15.89 -1.64 -6.91
CA GLN A 255 -15.86 -0.32 -6.28
C GLN A 255 -16.12 0.80 -7.31
N PRO A 256 -17.12 1.67 -7.08
CA PRO A 256 -17.50 2.70 -8.03
C PRO A 256 -16.40 3.75 -8.19
N ASN A 257 -16.24 4.28 -9.41
CA ASN A 257 -15.25 5.31 -9.76
C ASN A 257 -13.79 4.90 -9.49
N THR A 258 -13.52 3.61 -9.38
CA THR A 258 -12.17 3.07 -9.22
C THR A 258 -11.86 2.05 -10.31
N GLN A 259 -10.59 1.79 -10.50
CA GLN A 259 -10.11 0.69 -11.32
C GLN A 259 -8.84 0.12 -10.70
N VAL A 260 -8.70 -1.19 -10.67
CA VAL A 260 -7.45 -1.81 -10.26
C VAL A 260 -6.51 -1.86 -11.46
N ARG A 261 -5.28 -1.38 -11.27
CA ARG A 261 -4.20 -1.48 -12.26
C ARG A 261 -3.10 -2.35 -11.71
N ARG A 262 -2.51 -3.14 -12.59
CA ARG A 262 -1.32 -3.94 -12.30
C ARG A 262 -0.09 -3.11 -12.61
N ILE A 263 0.83 -3.04 -11.66
CA ILE A 263 2.16 -2.45 -11.81
C ILE A 263 3.13 -3.62 -11.89
N GLU A 264 3.58 -3.92 -13.10
CA GLU A 264 4.64 -4.92 -13.33
C GLU A 264 6.00 -4.28 -13.06
N ASN A 265 6.87 -5.06 -12.41
CA ASN A 265 8.22 -4.64 -12.17
C ASN A 265 9.09 -4.90 -13.41
N THR A 266 10.07 -4.04 -13.62
CA THR A 266 11.05 -4.18 -14.70
C THR A 266 12.12 -5.20 -14.32
N GLU A 267 12.91 -5.65 -15.30
CA GLU A 267 14.02 -6.59 -15.06
C GLU A 267 15.05 -6.04 -14.04
N ASP A 268 15.21 -4.72 -13.97
CA ASP A 268 16.08 -4.02 -13.03
C ASP A 268 15.43 -3.74 -11.65
N LYS A 269 14.18 -4.16 -11.44
CA LYS A 269 13.41 -4.02 -10.20
C LYS A 269 13.12 -2.58 -9.77
N GLU A 270 13.21 -1.60 -10.68
CA GLU A 270 12.99 -0.19 -10.35
C GLU A 270 11.56 0.32 -10.62
N ALA A 271 10.73 -0.37 -11.41
CA ALA A 271 9.42 0.17 -11.80
C ALA A 271 8.45 0.34 -10.62
N ILE A 272 8.40 -0.59 -9.66
CA ILE A 272 7.58 -0.45 -8.45
C ILE A 272 8.09 0.71 -7.60
N LYS A 273 9.41 0.84 -7.43
CA LYS A 273 10.04 1.94 -6.69
C LYS A 273 9.74 3.30 -7.33
N ASN A 274 9.85 3.40 -8.65
CA ASN A 274 9.53 4.61 -9.42
C ASN A 274 8.04 4.99 -9.33
N PHE A 275 7.16 3.98 -9.37
CA PHE A 275 5.73 4.17 -9.13
C PHE A 275 5.47 4.74 -7.73
N LEU A 276 6.03 4.13 -6.69
CA LEU A 276 5.88 4.59 -5.31
C LEU A 276 6.46 6.01 -5.13
N GLY A 277 7.65 6.27 -5.66
CA GLY A 277 8.27 7.60 -5.63
C GLY A 277 7.40 8.67 -6.29
N SER A 278 6.79 8.35 -7.43
CA SER A 278 5.82 9.26 -8.08
C SER A 278 4.56 9.45 -7.23
N ALA A 279 4.01 8.39 -6.66
CA ALA A 279 2.83 8.48 -5.81
C ALA A 279 3.08 9.31 -4.54
N PHE A 280 4.27 9.22 -3.95
CA PHE A 280 4.60 9.95 -2.73
C PHE A 280 5.01 11.40 -3.02
N TYR A 281 5.94 11.61 -3.95
CA TYR A 281 6.61 12.89 -4.10
C TYR A 281 6.03 13.77 -5.22
N LEU A 282 5.24 13.21 -6.14
CA LEU A 282 4.46 13.99 -7.11
C LEU A 282 2.97 14.04 -6.73
N ASN A 283 2.38 12.92 -6.30
CA ASN A 283 0.94 12.87 -5.99
C ASN A 283 0.62 13.19 -4.53
N GLY A 284 1.62 13.13 -3.65
CA GLY A 284 1.48 13.50 -2.25
C GLY A 284 0.90 12.41 -1.34
N ALA A 285 0.83 11.15 -1.75
CA ALA A 285 0.48 10.09 -0.81
C ALA A 285 1.52 9.99 0.32
N LEU A 286 1.07 9.78 1.57
CA LEU A 286 1.94 9.74 2.75
C LEU A 286 2.38 8.33 3.15
N GLY A 287 1.96 7.33 2.38
CA GLY A 287 2.33 5.93 2.55
C GLY A 287 1.39 5.01 1.80
N ILE A 288 1.43 3.73 2.17
CA ILE A 288 0.59 2.69 1.58
C ILE A 288 -0.25 2.00 2.63
N ILE A 289 -1.41 1.51 2.20
CA ILE A 289 -2.14 0.41 2.79
C ILE A 289 -1.73 -0.84 2.01
N MET A 290 -1.33 -1.90 2.72
CA MET A 290 -0.90 -3.15 2.10
C MET A 290 -1.89 -4.26 2.43
N ASN A 291 -2.60 -4.77 1.41
CA ASN A 291 -3.71 -5.73 1.50
C ASN A 291 -4.96 -5.22 2.28
N SER A 292 -4.81 -4.82 3.54
CA SER A 292 -5.89 -4.26 4.40
C SER A 292 -5.40 -3.07 5.22
N ASP A 293 -6.32 -2.28 5.79
CA ASP A 293 -6.01 -1.11 6.61
C ASP A 293 -5.36 -1.42 7.96
N ASP A 294 -5.10 -2.70 8.25
CA ASP A 294 -4.28 -3.14 9.38
C ASP A 294 -2.78 -2.97 9.14
N VAL A 295 -2.33 -2.93 7.88
CA VAL A 295 -0.92 -2.76 7.51
C VAL A 295 -0.75 -1.47 6.74
N CYS A 296 -0.24 -0.45 7.43
CA CYS A 296 0.05 0.85 6.85
C CYS A 296 1.53 1.16 7.02
N ILE A 297 2.24 1.45 5.91
CA ILE A 297 3.67 1.78 5.93
C ILE A 297 3.86 3.19 5.39
N LYS A 298 4.59 4.03 6.12
CA LYS A 298 4.85 5.42 5.74
C LYS A 298 5.75 5.51 4.51
N ALA A 299 5.54 6.51 3.67
CA ALA A 299 6.29 6.73 2.44
C ALA A 299 7.81 6.73 2.66
N GLN A 300 8.29 7.41 3.70
CA GLN A 300 9.71 7.52 4.04
C GLN A 300 10.37 6.17 4.43
N ASN A 301 9.57 5.19 4.85
CA ASN A 301 10.05 3.85 5.18
C ASN A 301 10.10 2.95 3.94
N LEU A 302 9.62 3.41 2.78
CA LEU A 302 9.54 2.62 1.54
C LEU A 302 10.49 3.14 0.46
N VAL A 303 10.45 4.44 0.20
CA VAL A 303 11.26 5.11 -0.81
C VAL A 303 11.86 6.36 -0.18
N GLU A 304 13.13 6.60 -0.46
CA GLU A 304 13.81 7.79 0.04
C GLU A 304 13.31 9.05 -0.68
N LYS A 305 13.29 10.16 0.05
CA LYS A 305 12.97 11.45 -0.56
C LYS A 305 14.06 11.83 -1.56
N PRO A 306 13.70 12.29 -2.78
CA PRO A 306 14.68 12.80 -3.72
C PRO A 306 15.54 13.90 -3.09
N ASP A 307 16.86 13.74 -3.16
CA ASP A 307 17.83 14.74 -2.70
C ASP A 307 18.33 15.56 -3.88
N PHE A 308 18.02 16.86 -3.86
CA PHE A 308 18.46 17.84 -4.85
C PHE A 308 19.45 18.85 -4.28
N SER A 309 20.02 18.59 -3.09
CA SER A 309 20.95 19.51 -2.41
C SER A 309 22.19 19.87 -3.23
N ASN A 310 22.59 18.99 -4.16
CA ASN A 310 23.72 19.18 -5.06
C ASN A 310 23.35 19.92 -6.37
N LEU A 311 22.07 20.22 -6.60
CA LEU A 311 21.60 20.91 -7.80
C LEU A 311 21.43 22.42 -7.53
N PRO A 312 21.77 23.29 -8.49
CA PRO A 312 21.32 24.69 -8.48
C PRO A 312 19.79 24.78 -8.40
N GLU A 313 19.26 25.81 -7.71
CA GLU A 313 17.80 25.97 -7.52
C GLU A 313 16.99 25.89 -8.83
N ILE A 314 17.51 26.47 -9.91
CA ILE A 314 16.86 26.46 -11.23
C ILE A 314 16.77 25.06 -11.87
N GLN A 315 17.63 24.13 -11.44
CA GLN A 315 17.63 22.73 -11.91
C GLN A 315 16.84 21.80 -10.98
N VAL A 316 16.41 22.28 -9.81
CA VAL A 316 15.55 21.49 -8.91
C VAL A 316 14.20 21.30 -9.60
N PRO A 317 13.74 20.05 -9.81
CA PRO A 317 12.45 19.80 -10.44
C PRO A 317 11.32 20.44 -9.65
N VAL A 318 10.38 21.09 -10.37
CA VAL A 318 9.16 21.61 -9.76
C VAL A 318 8.29 20.43 -9.32
N MET A 319 7.96 20.39 -8.02
CA MET A 319 7.14 19.35 -7.41
C MET A 319 6.23 20.00 -6.37
N ASN A 320 4.92 19.78 -6.46
CA ASN A 320 3.94 20.31 -5.49
C ASN A 320 3.06 19.21 -4.90
N PRO A 321 3.62 18.21 -4.20
CA PRO A 321 2.85 17.07 -3.68
C PRO A 321 1.70 17.49 -2.76
N ASP A 322 1.86 18.57 -1.99
CA ASP A 322 0.79 19.07 -1.12
C ASP A 322 -0.40 19.63 -1.92
N VAL A 323 -0.15 20.38 -2.99
CA VAL A 323 -1.21 20.88 -3.88
C VAL A 323 -1.91 19.71 -4.55
N VAL A 324 -1.14 18.77 -5.11
CA VAL A 324 -1.68 17.61 -5.81
C VAL A 324 -2.51 16.73 -4.88
N ARG A 325 -2.03 16.46 -3.66
CA ARG A 325 -2.78 15.68 -2.66
C ARG A 325 -4.19 16.21 -2.47
N TRP A 326 -4.33 17.51 -2.22
CA TRP A 326 -5.65 18.10 -1.96
C TRP A 326 -6.51 18.18 -3.22
N LEU A 327 -5.91 18.43 -4.39
CA LEU A 327 -6.64 18.37 -5.67
C LEU A 327 -7.22 16.98 -5.92
N LEU A 328 -6.42 15.92 -5.72
CA LEU A 328 -6.86 14.54 -5.93
C LEU A 328 -7.93 14.12 -4.91
N LEU A 329 -7.79 14.48 -3.63
CA LEU A 329 -8.82 14.19 -2.63
C LEU A 329 -10.14 14.91 -2.91
N LEU A 330 -10.11 16.20 -3.30
CA LEU A 330 -11.29 16.95 -3.75
C LEU A 330 -11.91 16.32 -5.02
N GLY A 331 -11.06 15.94 -5.97
CA GLY A 331 -11.46 15.29 -7.21
C GLY A 331 -12.19 13.96 -6.98
N GLN A 332 -11.67 13.13 -6.07
CA GLN A 332 -12.26 11.87 -5.64
C GLN A 332 -13.56 12.05 -4.87
N LEU A 333 -13.65 13.07 -4.00
CA LEU A 333 -14.85 13.39 -3.23
C LEU A 333 -16.03 13.73 -4.16
N GLY A 334 -15.74 14.37 -5.29
CA GLY A 334 -16.74 14.77 -6.27
C GLY A 334 -17.63 15.91 -5.75
N LYS A 335 -18.87 15.97 -6.22
CA LYS A 335 -19.81 17.00 -5.75
C LYS A 335 -20.31 16.61 -4.33
N PRO A 336 -20.15 17.47 -3.31
CA PRO A 336 -20.60 17.15 -1.97
C PRO A 336 -22.14 17.23 -1.89
N ASP A 337 -22.79 16.08 -1.75
CA ASP A 337 -24.24 15.91 -1.72
C ASP A 337 -24.80 15.62 -0.31
N THR A 338 -23.92 15.52 0.69
CA THR A 338 -24.27 15.33 2.11
C THR A 338 -23.55 16.37 2.98
N GLU A 339 -24.07 16.62 4.19
CA GLU A 339 -23.43 17.55 5.15
C GLU A 339 -22.00 17.13 5.50
N ASP A 340 -21.78 15.84 5.74
CA ASP A 340 -20.44 15.28 6.00
C ASP A 340 -19.48 15.55 4.83
N LYS A 341 -19.93 15.34 3.59
CA LYS A 341 -19.09 15.61 2.42
C LYS A 341 -18.84 17.11 2.24
N GLN A 342 -19.81 17.97 2.52
CA GLN A 342 -19.61 19.42 2.46
C GLN A 342 -18.59 19.90 3.50
N LEU A 343 -18.60 19.30 4.69
CA LEU A 343 -17.60 19.56 5.70
C LEU A 343 -16.20 19.12 5.25
N VAL A 344 -16.07 17.89 4.75
CA VAL A 344 -14.80 17.35 4.24
C VAL A 344 -14.28 18.18 3.05
N ASP A 345 -15.15 18.58 2.13
CA ASP A 345 -14.84 19.45 1.01
C ASP A 345 -14.26 20.78 1.48
N ARG A 346 -14.90 21.45 2.47
CA ARG A 346 -14.37 22.69 3.07
C ARG A 346 -13.01 22.49 3.73
N LEU A 347 -12.79 21.38 4.44
CA LEU A 347 -11.50 21.07 5.07
C LEU A 347 -10.40 20.91 4.02
N TYR A 348 -10.65 20.10 2.99
CA TYR A 348 -9.68 19.88 1.90
C TYR A 348 -9.42 21.16 1.11
N TYR A 349 -10.45 21.96 0.83
CA TYR A 349 -10.28 23.28 0.21
C TYR A 349 -9.45 24.22 1.09
N GLY A 350 -9.65 24.20 2.41
CA GLY A 350 -8.82 24.94 3.36
C GLY A 350 -7.34 24.53 3.30
N PHE A 351 -7.04 23.23 3.23
CA PHE A 351 -5.66 22.77 3.08
C PHE A 351 -5.06 23.11 1.70
N LEU A 352 -5.83 22.98 0.62
CA LEU A 352 -5.43 23.43 -0.71
C LEU A 352 -5.12 24.94 -0.71
N SER A 353 -5.94 25.74 -0.02
CA SER A 353 -5.77 27.19 0.12
C SER A 353 -4.48 27.57 0.85
N LYS A 354 -3.97 26.72 1.74
CA LYS A 354 -2.65 26.90 2.36
C LYS A 354 -1.49 26.56 1.43
N ALA A 355 -1.69 25.58 0.54
CA ALA A 355 -0.65 25.03 -0.31
C ALA A 355 -0.43 25.87 -1.58
N VAL A 356 -1.52 26.28 -2.25
CA VAL A 356 -1.46 26.95 -3.55
C VAL A 356 -0.69 28.27 -3.51
N PRO A 357 -0.92 29.21 -2.57
CA PRO A 357 -0.19 30.49 -2.55
C PRO A 357 1.32 30.35 -2.31
N LYS A 358 1.78 29.21 -1.81
CA LYS A 358 3.20 28.91 -1.54
C LYS A 358 3.86 28.12 -2.66
N ALA A 359 3.09 27.69 -3.66
CA ALA A 359 3.54 26.80 -4.71
C ALA A 359 4.35 27.53 -5.80
N LYS A 360 5.20 26.76 -6.48
CA LYS A 360 5.84 27.16 -7.74
C LYS A 360 5.26 26.26 -8.84
N PHE A 361 4.72 26.82 -9.90
CA PHE A 361 4.13 26.07 -11.00
C PHE A 361 5.02 26.11 -12.25
N LEU A 362 4.83 25.14 -13.14
CA LEU A 362 5.36 25.18 -14.49
C LEU A 362 4.33 25.78 -15.43
N ILE A 363 4.78 26.71 -16.25
CA ILE A 363 4.02 27.28 -17.35
C ILE A 363 4.60 26.76 -18.64
N PRO A 364 3.81 26.10 -19.49
CA PRO A 364 4.26 25.69 -20.80
C PRO A 364 4.62 26.94 -21.62
N VAL A 365 5.86 27.01 -22.07
CA VAL A 365 6.37 28.07 -22.93
C VAL A 365 7.03 27.46 -24.16
N ARG A 366 6.84 28.10 -25.31
CA ARG A 366 7.60 27.78 -26.51
C ARG A 366 8.35 29.02 -26.97
N ARG A 367 9.60 28.84 -27.38
CA ARG A 367 10.43 29.94 -27.87
C ARG A 367 9.88 30.45 -29.19
N GLY A 368 9.57 31.73 -29.24
CA GLY A 368 9.11 32.42 -30.44
C GLY A 368 10.28 33.01 -31.23
N GLU A 369 9.97 34.02 -32.05
CA GLU A 369 10.98 34.71 -32.84
C GLU A 369 12.02 35.41 -31.96
N ASN A 370 13.27 35.44 -32.46
CA ASN A 370 14.41 36.12 -31.87
C ASN A 370 14.76 35.68 -30.43
N PHE A 371 14.25 34.51 -29.99
CA PHE A 371 14.67 33.94 -28.72
C PHE A 371 16.03 33.24 -28.90
N PRO A 372 17.04 33.57 -28.09
CA PRO A 372 18.38 33.00 -28.22
C PRO A 372 18.39 31.47 -28.03
N GLU A 373 19.24 30.76 -28.78
CA GLU A 373 19.49 29.34 -28.53
C GLU A 373 20.08 29.17 -27.13
N ALA A 374 19.48 28.30 -26.32
CA ALA A 374 19.97 28.05 -24.98
C ALA A 374 21.30 27.30 -25.03
N SER A 375 22.23 27.74 -24.18
CA SER A 375 23.40 26.95 -23.79
C SER A 375 23.20 26.52 -22.35
N ASP A 376 23.25 25.22 -22.08
CA ASP A 376 23.11 24.63 -20.73
C ASP A 376 24.14 25.15 -19.71
N LYS A 377 25.17 25.88 -20.18
CA LYS A 377 26.24 26.47 -19.36
C LYS A 377 25.99 27.93 -18.98
N ALA A 378 25.01 28.62 -19.60
CA ALA A 378 24.79 30.05 -19.38
C ALA A 378 23.78 30.25 -18.24
N LYS A 379 24.24 30.87 -17.14
CA LYS A 379 23.36 31.22 -15.99
C LYS A 379 22.39 32.36 -16.29
N GLU A 380 22.73 33.18 -17.27
CA GLU A 380 21.94 34.34 -17.71
C GLU A 380 22.02 34.41 -19.24
N VAL A 381 20.90 34.76 -19.87
CA VAL A 381 20.79 34.93 -21.31
C VAL A 381 20.24 36.32 -21.60
N MET A 382 20.99 37.12 -22.36
CA MET A 382 20.54 38.44 -22.82
C MET A 382 19.46 38.25 -23.87
N LEU A 383 18.26 38.77 -23.60
CA LEU A 383 17.16 38.80 -24.57
C LEU A 383 17.31 40.01 -25.48
N GLU A 384 17.38 39.78 -26.79
CA GLU A 384 17.37 40.86 -27.77
C GLU A 384 15.99 41.49 -27.86
N LYS A 385 15.94 42.77 -28.25
CA LYS A 385 14.68 43.48 -28.44
C LYS A 385 13.88 42.79 -29.54
N GLY A 386 12.67 42.32 -29.20
CA GLY A 386 11.82 41.54 -30.12
C GLY A 386 11.86 40.03 -29.90
N ALA A 387 12.61 39.54 -28.91
CA ALA A 387 12.47 38.18 -28.41
C ALA A 387 11.06 37.95 -27.87
N SER A 388 10.45 36.83 -28.24
CA SER A 388 9.08 36.47 -27.86
C SER A 388 8.98 35.05 -27.28
N LEU A 389 8.01 34.85 -26.40
CA LEU A 389 7.62 33.54 -25.87
C LEU A 389 6.15 33.31 -26.18
N ASP A 390 5.84 32.13 -26.70
CA ASP A 390 4.48 31.67 -26.89
C ASP A 390 3.96 31.06 -25.58
N LEU A 391 2.80 31.55 -25.14
CA LEU A 391 2.07 31.04 -23.99
C LEU A 391 0.71 30.50 -24.46
N PRO A 392 0.30 29.29 -24.05
CA PRO A 392 -0.99 28.73 -24.43
C PRO A 392 -2.09 29.32 -23.53
N VAL A 393 -2.62 30.46 -23.96
CA VAL A 393 -3.74 31.17 -23.33
C VAL A 393 -5.07 30.62 -23.85
N ARG A 394 -6.05 30.45 -22.97
CA ARG A 394 -7.41 29.99 -23.26
C ARG A 394 -8.45 30.98 -22.75
N GLU A 395 -9.67 30.89 -23.25
CA GLU A 395 -10.80 31.62 -22.66
C GLU A 395 -11.11 31.06 -21.27
N GLY A 396 -11.13 31.93 -20.28
CA GLY A 396 -11.50 31.63 -18.90
C GLY A 396 -12.96 31.96 -18.62
N LYS A 397 -13.28 32.09 -17.34
CA LYS A 397 -14.59 32.54 -16.86
C LYS A 397 -14.68 34.06 -16.93
N ASP A 398 -15.91 34.57 -17.02
CA ASP A 398 -16.22 36.00 -16.94
C ASP A 398 -15.43 36.88 -17.93
N SER A 399 -15.21 36.35 -19.14
CA SER A 399 -14.44 36.99 -20.24
C SER A 399 -12.97 37.28 -19.92
N ARG A 400 -12.42 36.70 -18.83
CA ARG A 400 -10.99 36.75 -18.54
C ARG A 400 -10.27 35.67 -19.35
N GLN A 401 -9.01 35.94 -19.66
CA GLN A 401 -8.13 34.92 -20.22
C GLN A 401 -7.57 34.03 -19.11
N ALA A 402 -7.25 32.78 -19.42
CA ALA A 402 -6.68 31.82 -18.49
C ALA A 402 -5.44 31.13 -19.07
N ILE A 403 -4.50 30.77 -18.20
CA ILE A 403 -3.27 30.06 -18.57
C ILE A 403 -3.21 28.69 -17.88
N SER A 404 -2.55 27.74 -18.54
CA SER A 404 -2.32 26.41 -17.97
C SER A 404 -1.11 26.43 -17.04
N LEU A 405 -1.29 25.95 -15.82
CA LEU A 405 -0.24 25.75 -14.82
C LEU A 405 -0.11 24.27 -14.49
N PHE A 406 1.11 23.79 -14.27
CA PHE A 406 1.35 22.40 -13.88
C PHE A 406 2.14 22.30 -12.58
N THR A 407 1.76 21.34 -11.75
CA THR A 407 2.43 21.10 -10.45
C THR A 407 3.77 20.41 -10.59
N ASP A 408 4.06 19.83 -11.76
CA ASP A 408 5.23 19.03 -12.06
C ASP A 408 5.33 18.71 -13.56
N TRP A 409 6.50 18.23 -13.97
CA TRP A 409 6.79 17.89 -15.37
C TRP A 409 5.96 16.75 -15.92
N LYS A 410 5.60 15.73 -15.09
CA LYS A 410 4.77 14.61 -15.53
C LYS A 410 3.43 15.12 -16.06
N ARG A 411 2.78 16.03 -15.34
CA ARG A 411 1.49 16.59 -15.75
C ARG A 411 1.57 17.56 -16.93
N LEU A 412 2.65 18.34 -17.02
CA LEU A 412 2.91 19.17 -18.20
C LEU A 412 3.01 18.29 -19.46
N ARG A 413 3.78 17.20 -19.38
CA ARG A 413 4.02 16.26 -20.49
C ARG A 413 2.80 15.42 -20.90
N MET A 414 1.75 15.39 -20.08
CA MET A 414 0.45 14.81 -20.49
C MET A 414 -0.29 15.67 -21.52
N VAL A 415 0.05 16.95 -21.63
CA VAL A 415 -0.67 17.92 -22.48
C VAL A 415 0.23 18.51 -23.56
N PHE A 416 1.49 18.75 -23.23
CA PHE A 416 2.46 19.41 -24.10
C PHE A 416 3.65 18.49 -24.38
N ASP A 417 3.99 18.33 -25.65
CA ASP A 417 5.13 17.54 -26.10
C ASP A 417 6.48 18.18 -25.75
N GLU A 418 7.58 17.59 -26.23
CA GLU A 418 8.94 18.02 -25.95
C GLU A 418 9.32 19.37 -26.58
N GLU A 419 8.53 19.91 -27.51
CA GLU A 419 8.77 21.24 -28.08
C GLU A 419 8.45 22.37 -27.09
N TRP A 420 7.67 22.07 -26.05
CA TRP A 420 7.33 22.99 -24.99
C TRP A 420 8.26 22.83 -23.78
N ASP A 421 8.77 23.95 -23.30
CA ASP A 421 9.57 24.05 -22.08
C ASP A 421 8.70 24.54 -20.92
N GLY A 422 9.26 24.57 -19.71
CA GLY A 422 8.58 24.96 -18.48
C GLY A 422 9.19 26.22 -17.87
N MET A 423 8.46 27.32 -17.89
CA MET A 423 8.80 28.52 -17.12
C MET A 423 8.29 28.38 -15.68
N ILE A 424 9.15 28.62 -14.69
CA ILE A 424 8.76 28.56 -13.28
C ILE A 424 8.02 29.84 -12.90
N GLU A 425 6.80 29.68 -12.41
CA GLU A 425 5.92 30.76 -11.93
C GLU A 425 5.61 30.55 -10.44
N PRO A 426 6.11 31.42 -9.54
CA PRO A 426 5.54 31.54 -8.20
C PRO A 426 4.05 31.89 -8.28
N ALA A 427 3.23 31.19 -7.50
CA ALA A 427 1.78 31.37 -7.52
C ALA A 427 1.38 32.84 -7.26
N GLY A 428 0.50 33.38 -8.11
CA GLY A 428 -0.09 34.70 -7.95
C GLY A 428 0.54 35.81 -8.79
N ASN A 429 1.72 35.63 -9.36
CA ASN A 429 2.39 36.69 -10.13
C ASN A 429 1.57 37.10 -11.38
N MET A 430 1.05 36.12 -12.12
CA MET A 430 0.24 36.38 -13.31
C MET A 430 -1.28 36.33 -13.08
N ILE A 431 -1.76 36.01 -11.86
CA ILE A 431 -3.21 35.88 -11.60
C ILE A 431 -4.00 37.18 -11.88
N ALA A 432 -3.34 38.33 -11.75
CA ALA A 432 -3.93 39.63 -12.06
C ALA A 432 -4.28 39.76 -13.55
N MET A 433 -3.51 39.11 -14.43
CA MET A 433 -3.69 39.16 -15.89
C MET A 433 -4.47 37.96 -16.42
N PHE A 434 -4.20 36.77 -15.87
CA PHE A 434 -4.77 35.51 -16.32
C PHE A 434 -5.32 34.70 -15.15
N ASP A 435 -6.49 34.12 -15.31
CA ASP A 435 -6.93 33.08 -14.38
C ASP A 435 -6.08 31.81 -14.57
N TYR A 436 -6.04 30.94 -13.57
CA TYR A 436 -5.20 29.74 -13.60
C TYR A 436 -6.03 28.48 -13.83
N ILE A 437 -5.57 27.64 -14.77
CA ILE A 437 -6.02 26.28 -14.97
C ILE A 437 -4.89 25.36 -14.47
N VAL A 438 -4.97 24.96 -13.21
CA VAL A 438 -3.96 24.09 -12.58
C VAL A 438 -4.23 22.65 -12.98
N ASN A 439 -3.23 21.96 -13.55
CA ASN A 439 -3.29 20.57 -14.00
C ASN A 439 -4.47 20.30 -14.95
N GLY A 440 -4.68 21.18 -15.94
CA GLY A 440 -5.72 21.04 -16.97
C GLY A 440 -5.45 19.92 -17.98
N THR A 441 -5.41 18.67 -17.51
CA THR A 441 -5.20 17.44 -18.31
C THR A 441 -6.54 16.83 -18.74
N GLU A 442 -6.50 15.65 -19.38
CA GLU A 442 -7.70 14.86 -19.68
C GLU A 442 -8.51 14.48 -18.42
N TYR A 443 -7.85 14.37 -17.27
CA TYR A 443 -8.49 14.08 -15.98
C TYR A 443 -8.89 15.37 -15.28
N LEU A 444 -10.02 15.96 -15.68
CA LEU A 444 -10.50 17.25 -15.19
C LEU A 444 -10.63 17.33 -13.65
N LYS A 445 -10.83 16.20 -12.96
CA LYS A 445 -10.92 16.16 -11.50
C LYS A 445 -9.57 16.11 -10.78
N ALA A 446 -8.46 15.97 -11.50
CA ALA A 446 -7.10 16.05 -10.95
C ALA A 446 -6.54 17.49 -10.93
N GLY A 447 -7.29 18.44 -11.49
CA GLY A 447 -6.94 19.85 -11.58
C GLY A 447 -8.01 20.77 -11.02
N CYS A 448 -7.79 22.07 -11.12
CA CYS A 448 -8.77 23.07 -10.72
C CYS A 448 -8.64 24.36 -11.54
N TYR A 449 -9.69 25.17 -11.46
CA TYR A 449 -9.71 26.53 -11.98
C TYR A 449 -9.63 27.51 -10.82
N ILE A 450 -8.73 28.48 -10.89
CA ILE A 450 -8.54 29.50 -9.85
C ILE A 450 -8.66 30.88 -10.51
N SER A 451 -9.68 31.64 -10.13
CA SER A 451 -9.81 33.04 -10.52
C SER A 451 -8.97 33.94 -9.62
N GLN A 452 -8.79 35.19 -10.02
CA GLN A 452 -8.16 36.20 -9.16
C GLN A 452 -8.84 36.32 -7.78
N ASP A 453 -10.17 36.27 -7.71
CA ASP A 453 -10.90 36.39 -6.45
C ASP A 453 -10.74 35.15 -5.57
N SER A 454 -10.82 33.95 -6.18
CA SER A 454 -10.54 32.71 -5.46
C SER A 454 -9.11 32.67 -4.93
N PHE A 455 -8.13 33.14 -5.69
CA PHE A 455 -6.75 33.20 -5.23
C PHE A 455 -6.57 34.11 -4.01
N LYS A 456 -7.18 35.31 -4.02
CA LYS A 456 -7.16 36.23 -2.86
C LYS A 456 -7.83 35.62 -1.63
N GLU A 457 -8.91 34.87 -1.82
CA GLU A 457 -9.56 34.13 -0.73
C GLU A 457 -8.62 33.06 -0.16
N MET A 458 -7.94 32.30 -1.03
CA MET A 458 -6.95 31.31 -0.61
C MET A 458 -5.80 31.95 0.19
N GLU A 459 -5.27 33.10 -0.26
CA GLU A 459 -4.24 33.85 0.46
C GLU A 459 -4.71 34.28 1.86
N LYS A 460 -5.93 34.81 1.96
CA LYS A 460 -6.54 35.22 3.23
C LYS A 460 -6.68 34.04 4.19
N LEU A 461 -7.26 32.92 3.71
CA LEU A 461 -7.38 31.69 4.50
C LEU A 461 -6.02 31.15 4.93
N SER A 462 -5.03 31.19 4.04
CA SER A 462 -3.67 30.77 4.37
C SER A 462 -3.06 31.65 5.46
N ALA A 463 -3.30 32.96 5.47
CA ALA A 463 -2.78 33.86 6.50
C ALA A 463 -3.44 33.59 7.86
N GLU A 464 -4.78 33.56 7.91
CA GLU A 464 -5.57 33.32 9.12
C GLU A 464 -5.17 32.00 9.83
N LEU A 465 -4.88 30.97 9.04
CA LEU A 465 -4.52 29.66 9.56
C LEU A 465 -3.02 29.48 9.87
N ASN A 466 -2.15 30.39 9.42
CA ASN A 466 -0.74 30.43 9.82
C ASN A 466 -0.53 31.24 11.11
N ASP A 467 -1.41 32.21 11.38
CA ASP A 467 -1.41 33.06 12.59
C ASP A 467 -2.13 32.40 13.78
N ALA A 468 -2.83 31.29 13.56
CA ALA A 468 -3.36 30.46 14.65
C ALA A 468 -2.20 29.84 15.45
N PRO A 469 -2.20 29.91 16.80
CA PRO A 469 -1.16 29.26 17.59
C PRO A 469 -1.12 27.78 17.22
N LYS A 470 0.09 27.26 16.94
CA LYS A 470 0.31 25.82 16.77
C LYS A 470 -0.14 25.15 18.07
N GLN A 471 -1.33 24.55 18.05
CA GLN A 471 -1.84 23.72 19.16
C GLN A 471 -1.13 22.38 19.15
#